data_AF-A0A2V9WS42-F1
#
_entry.id   AF-A0A2V9WS42-F1
#
_cell.length_a   1.000
_cell.length_b   1.000
_cell.length_c   1.000
_cell.angle_alpha   90.00
_cell.angle_beta   90.00
_cell.angle_gamma   90.00
#
_symmetry.space_group_name_H-M   'P 1'
#
loop_
_entity.id
_entity.type
_entity.pdbx_description
1 polymer ?
#
loop_
_entity_poly.entity_id
_entity_poly.type
_entity_poly.pdbx_seq_one_letter_code
_entity_poly.pdbx_strand_id
1 'polypeptide(L)'
;MNLVERWFGHLDSKAIRRGVFLSVADLQAAIEAFLQARNQNPQPFLWTATIESIQEKITRCRRTLEQIQPGCTSPKSRKRKQ
;
A
#
# COMPACT_ATOMS: atom_id res chain seq x y z
N MET A 1 1.50 7.80 2.59
CA MET A 1 1.49 6.52 3.32
C MET A 1 0.36 5.74 2.71
N ASN A 2 0.56 4.47 2.37
CA ASN A 2 -0.45 3.68 1.68
C ASN A 2 -1.32 2.93 2.70
N LEU A 3 -2.65 3.04 2.59
CA LEU A 3 -3.59 2.37 3.49
C LEU A 3 -3.53 0.85 3.35
N VAL A 4 -3.25 0.36 2.14
CA VAL A 4 -3.12 -1.07 1.86
C VAL A 4 -1.91 -1.64 2.58
N GLU A 5 -0.75 -0.99 2.47
CA GLU A 5 0.47 -1.39 3.20
C GLU A 5 0.26 -1.37 4.71
N ARG A 6 -0.46 -0.36 5.22
CA ARG A 6 -0.78 -0.26 6.65
C ARG A 6 -1.72 -1.37 7.12
N TRP A 7 -2.67 -1.78 6.27
CA TRP A 7 -3.53 -2.92 6.53
C TRP A 7 -2.72 -4.23 6.61
N PHE A 8 -1.81 -4.47 5.66
CA PHE A 8 -0.93 -5.65 5.68
C PHE A 8 -0.01 -5.68 6.90
N GLY A 9 0.55 -4.53 7.31
CA GLY A 9 1.32 -4.46 8.56
C GLY A 9 0.50 -4.82 9.80
N HIS A 10 -0.81 -4.54 9.79
CA HIS A 10 -1.71 -4.92 10.88
C HIS A 10 -1.99 -6.43 10.89
N LEU A 11 -2.20 -7.03 9.72
CA LEU A 11 -2.32 -8.49 9.57
C LEU A 11 -1.03 -9.18 10.05
N ASP A 12 0.13 -8.71 9.59
CA ASP A 12 1.43 -9.30 9.92
C ASP A 12 1.70 -9.25 11.43
N SER A 13 1.51 -8.08 12.05
CA SER A 13 1.77 -7.89 13.48
C SER A 13 0.80 -8.64 14.40
N LYS A 14 -0.46 -8.83 14.00
CA LYS A 14 -1.49 -9.44 14.87
C LYS A 14 -1.68 -10.93 14.65
N ALA A 15 -1.59 -11.41 13.40
CA ALA A 15 -1.90 -12.79 13.06
C ALA A 15 -0.65 -13.58 12.69
N ILE A 16 0.25 -13.02 11.88
CA ILE A 16 1.36 -13.79 11.28
C ILE A 16 2.55 -13.91 12.24
N ARG A 17 3.14 -12.81 12.70
CA ARG A 17 4.36 -12.82 13.55
C ARG A 17 4.17 -13.48 14.91
N ARG A 18 2.93 -13.59 15.39
CA ARG A 18 2.60 -14.19 16.69
C ARG A 18 2.13 -15.63 16.56
N GLY A 19 1.87 -16.10 15.35
CA GLY A 19 1.44 -17.47 15.08
C GLY A 19 2.63 -18.40 14.86
N VAL A 20 2.47 -19.65 15.27
CA VAL A 20 3.33 -20.76 14.85
C VAL A 20 2.47 -21.65 13.97
N PHE A 21 2.89 -21.86 12.73
CA PHE A 21 2.13 -22.61 11.73
C PHE A 21 2.90 -23.87 11.35
N LEU A 22 2.23 -25.02 11.41
CA LEU A 22 2.82 -26.31 11.07
C LEU A 22 2.67 -26.63 9.58
N SER A 23 1.76 -25.93 8.89
CA SER A 23 1.52 -26.06 7.47
C SER A 23 1.04 -24.74 6.84
N VAL A 24 1.04 -24.70 5.50
CA VAL A 24 0.46 -23.58 4.73
C VAL A 24 -1.05 -23.51 4.96
N ALA A 25 -1.73 -24.64 5.10
CA ALA A 25 -3.17 -24.69 5.37
C ALA A 25 -3.50 -24.01 6.72
N ASP A 26 -2.67 -24.23 7.75
CA ASP A 26 -2.84 -23.58 9.05
C ASP A 26 -2.67 -22.05 8.96
N LEU A 27 -1.69 -21.59 8.16
CA LEU A 27 -1.52 -20.17 7.89
C LEU A 27 -2.74 -19.58 7.18
N GLN A 28 -3.26 -20.25 6.15
CA GLN A 28 -4.44 -19.81 5.43
C GLN A 28 -5.65 -19.71 6.37
N ALA A 29 -5.87 -20.72 7.21
CA ALA A 29 -6.95 -20.73 8.20
C ALA A 29 -6.83 -19.57 9.20
N ALA A 30 -5.61 -19.27 9.68
CA ALA A 30 -5.37 -18.15 10.58
C ALA A 30 -5.63 -16.78 9.92
N ILE A 31 -5.27 -16.62 8.64
CA ILE A 31 -5.58 -15.41 7.87
C ILE A 31 -7.09 -15.27 7.69
N GLU A 32 -7.80 -16.33 7.32
CA GLU A 32 -9.25 -16.34 7.16
C GLU A 32 -9.96 -15.96 8.47
N ALA A 33 -9.54 -16.55 9.59
CA ALA A 33 -10.08 -16.22 10.91
C ALA A 33 -9.84 -14.76 11.29
N PHE A 34 -8.64 -14.22 11.00
CA PHE A 34 -8.35 -12.80 11.20
C PHE A 34 -9.24 -11.90 10.34
N LEU A 35 -9.46 -12.26 9.07
CA LEU A 35 -10.34 -11.54 8.15
C LEU A 35 -11.78 -11.51 8.68
N GLN A 36 -12.32 -12.66 9.10
CA GLN A 36 -13.67 -12.74 9.64
C GLN A 36 -13.83 -11.87 10.90
N ALA A 37 -12.91 -11.99 11.87
CA ALA A 37 -12.94 -11.20 13.09
C ALA A 37 -12.82 -9.69 12.80
N ARG A 38 -11.95 -9.30 11.86
CA ARG A 38 -11.78 -7.89 11.47
C ARG A 38 -12.99 -7.36 10.71
N ASN A 39 -13.65 -8.18 9.89
CA ASN A 39 -14.83 -7.78 9.13
C ASN A 39 -16.10 -7.70 10.00
N GLN A 40 -16.19 -8.48 11.08
CA GLN A 40 -17.28 -8.38 12.06
C GLN A 40 -17.32 -7.01 12.76
N ASN A 41 -16.16 -6.44 13.08
CA ASN A 41 -16.05 -5.08 13.62
C ASN A 41 -14.99 -4.28 12.86
N PRO A 42 -15.35 -3.71 11.70
CA PRO A 42 -14.39 -3.05 10.83
C PRO A 42 -13.82 -1.81 11.52
N GLN A 43 -12.49 -1.81 11.67
CA GLN A 43 -11.73 -0.63 12.08
C GLN A 43 -11.18 0.07 10.83
N PRO A 44 -11.85 1.12 10.31
CA PRO A 44 -11.41 1.79 9.10
C PRO A 44 -10.09 2.52 9.33
N PHE A 45 -9.22 2.50 8.32
CA PHE A 45 -8.05 3.35 8.32
C PHE A 45 -8.39 4.70 7.70
N LEU A 46 -8.21 5.77 8.46
CA LEU A 46 -8.45 7.13 7.97
C LEU A 46 -7.24 7.62 7.16
N TRP A 47 -7.54 8.17 6.00
CA TRP A 47 -6.56 8.88 5.19
C TRP A 47 -6.28 10.24 5.81
N THR A 48 -5.06 10.45 6.30
CA THR A 48 -4.65 11.73 6.93
C THR A 48 -3.68 12.53 6.07
N ALA A 49 -3.24 12.00 4.92
CA ALA A 49 -2.29 12.73 4.09
C ALA A 49 -2.99 13.86 3.35
N THR A 50 -2.50 15.08 3.53
CA THR A 50 -3.05 16.24 2.82
C THR A 50 -2.64 16.21 1.35
N ILE A 51 -3.35 16.98 0.51
CA ILE A 51 -3.05 17.08 -0.92
C ILE A 51 -1.61 17.58 -1.12
N GLU A 52 -1.19 18.54 -0.31
CA GLU A 52 0.14 19.15 -0.34
C GLU A 52 1.21 18.09 -0.05
N SER A 53 0.99 17.23 0.95
CA SER A 53 1.91 16.13 1.28
C SER A 53 2.07 15.12 0.14
N ILE A 54 0.98 14.87 -0.60
CA ILE A 54 1.00 13.98 -1.77
C ILE A 54 1.78 14.64 -2.91
N GLN A 55 1.51 15.92 -3.20
CA GLN A 55 2.20 16.68 -4.24
C GLN A 55 3.70 16.80 -3.97
N GLU A 56 4.09 17.01 -2.72
CA GLU A 56 5.50 17.07 -2.33
C GLU A 56 6.20 15.73 -2.60
N LYS A 57 5.55 14.60 -2.28
CA LYS A 57 6.10 13.27 -2.58
C LYS A 57 6.25 13.02 -4.06
N ILE A 58 5.25 13.38 -4.86
CA ILE A 58 5.32 13.26 -6.33
C ILE A 58 6.49 14.09 -6.86
N THR A 59 6.62 15.33 -6.39
CA THR A 59 7.72 16.23 -6.79
C THR A 59 9.09 15.65 -6.42
N ARG A 60 9.22 15.11 -5.21
CA ARG A 60 10.46 14.44 -4.76
C ARG A 60 10.80 13.25 -5.65
N CYS A 61 9.84 12.36 -5.91
CA CYS A 61 10.03 11.21 -6.80
C CYS A 61 10.42 11.64 -8.21
N ARG A 62 9.76 12.66 -8.78
CA ARG A 62 10.11 13.19 -10.10
C ARG A 62 11.55 13.70 -10.15
N ARG A 63 11.98 14.46 -9.14
CA ARG A 63 13.36 14.94 -9.05
C ARG A 63 14.37 13.79 -9.06
N THR A 64 14.12 12.74 -8.27
CA THR A 64 14.99 11.55 -8.26
C THR A 64 15.03 10.85 -9.61
N LEU A 65 13.87 10.72 -10.27
CA LEU A 65 13.80 10.09 -11.60
C LEU A 65 14.56 10.89 -12.66
N GLU A 66 14.46 12.21 -12.63
CA GLU A 66 15.23 13.09 -13.54
C GLU A 66 16.74 13.01 -13.32
N GLN A 67 17.20 12.76 -12.09
CA GLN A 67 18.62 12.54 -11.80
C GLN A 67 19.13 11.20 -12.38
N ILE A 68 18.28 10.17 -12.41
CA ILE A 68 18.64 8.85 -12.95
C ILE A 68 18.57 8.85 -14.48
N GLN A 69 17.47 9.39 -15.02
CA GLN A 69 17.22 9.47 -16.45
C GLN A 69 16.56 10.82 -16.80
N PRO A 70 17.34 11.79 -17.29
CA PRO A 70 16.81 13.09 -17.67
C PRO A 70 15.70 12.97 -18.74
N GLY A 71 14.65 13.77 -18.57
CA GLY A 71 13.49 13.86 -19.47
C GLY A 71 12.43 12.77 -19.28
N CYS A 72 12.65 11.76 -18.43
CA CYS A 72 11.73 10.63 -18.27
C CYS A 72 10.40 11.00 -17.58
N THR A 73 10.34 12.11 -16.84
CA THR A 73 9.11 12.59 -16.19
C THR A 73 8.32 13.57 -17.04
N SER A 74 8.79 13.89 -18.25
CA SER A 74 8.13 14.80 -19.17
C SER A 74 6.74 14.26 -19.55
N PRO A 75 5.71 15.13 -19.61
CA PRO A 75 4.38 14.71 -20.04
C PRO A 75 4.43 14.09 -21.44
N LYS A 76 4.00 12.83 -21.57
CA LYS A 76 3.85 12.22 -22.90
C LYS A 76 2.74 12.94 -23.66
N SER A 77 3.08 13.53 -24.80
CA SER A 77 2.10 14.11 -25.71
C SER A 77 1.14 13.01 -26.18
N ARG A 78 -0.15 13.13 -25.86
CA ARG A 78 -1.19 12.28 -26.44
C ARG A 78 -1.34 12.67 -27.90
N LYS A 79 -0.92 11.81 -28.83
CA LYS A 79 -1.25 11.98 -30.25
C LYS A 79 -2.77 11.91 -30.40
N ARG A 80 -3.41 13.01 -30.82
CA ARG A 80 -4.79 12.98 -31.30
C ARG A 80 -4.82 12.09 -32.54
N LYS A 81 -5.63 11.03 -32.54
CA LYS A 81 -6.01 10.32 -33.77
C LYS A 81 -6.87 11.29 -34.58
N GLN A 82 -6.45 11.59 -35.82
CA GLN A 82 -7.32 12.13 -36.85
C GLN A 82 -8.34 11.08 -37.26
#